data_AF-A0A537Z6W0-F1
#
_entry.id   AF-A0A537Z6W0-F1
#
_cell.length_a   1.000
_cell.length_b   1.000
_cell.length_c   1.000
_cell.angle_alpha   90.00
_cell.angle_beta   90.00
_cell.angle_gamma   90.00
#
_symmetry.space_group_name_H-M   'P 1'
#
loop_
_entity.id
_entity.type
_entity.pdbx_description
1 polymer ?
#
loop_
_entity_poly.entity_id
_entity_poly.type
_entity_poly.pdbx_seq_one_letter_code
_entity_poly.pdbx_strand_id
1 'polypeptide(L)'
;MVGFILFFVAGFVFGYAAPGGWAFLPVVIPIVVGLYTMLTEGLDATVVLLTLLGIVVTAAGTIAGKALLYRLESDEAAGSAP
;
A
#
# COMPACT_ATOMS: atom_id res chain seq x y z
N MET A 1 -9.45 -4.50 -12.16
CA MET A 1 -8.14 -3.96 -12.58
C MET A 1 -7.86 -2.58 -12.01
N VAL A 2 -8.71 -1.57 -12.26
CA VAL A 2 -8.52 -0.21 -11.72
C VAL A 2 -8.34 -0.18 -10.19
N GLY A 3 -9.10 -0.97 -9.44
CA GLY A 3 -8.96 -1.06 -7.98
C GLY A 3 -7.55 -1.42 -7.50
N PHE A 4 -6.86 -2.35 -8.16
CA PHE A 4 -5.48 -2.72 -7.80
C PHE A 4 -4.48 -1.59 -8.06
N ILE A 5 -4.69 -0.81 -9.12
CA ILE A 5 -3.88 0.37 -9.40
C ILE A 5 -4.08 1.41 -8.29
N LEU A 6 -5.33 1.66 -7.89
CA LEU A 6 -5.64 2.59 -6.81
C LEU A 6 -5.05 2.14 -5.47
N PHE A 7 -5.13 0.85 -5.15
CA PHE A 7 -4.51 0.25 -3.98
C PHE A 7 -2.99 0.41 -3.99
N PHE A 8 -2.34 0.14 -5.12
CA PHE A 8 -0.90 0.35 -5.27
C PHE A 8 -0.52 1.83 -5.08
N VAL A 9 -1.21 2.74 -5.77
CA VAL A 9 -0.92 4.18 -5.70
C VAL A 9 -1.15 4.72 -4.29
N ALA A 10 -2.24 4.33 -3.64
CA ALA A 10 -2.50 4.71 -2.25
C ALA A 10 -1.40 4.19 -1.33
N GLY A 11 -1.01 2.92 -1.47
CA GLY A 11 0.11 2.33 -0.74
C GLY A 11 1.40 3.13 -0.96
N PHE A 12 1.76 3.37 -2.22
CA PHE A 12 2.98 4.09 -2.62
C PHE A 12 3.04 5.50 -2.04
N VAL A 13 1.98 6.29 -2.20
CA VAL A 13 1.92 7.68 -1.72
C VAL A 13 2.05 7.73 -0.20
N PHE A 14 1.35 6.87 0.55
CA PHE A 14 1.50 6.83 2.00
C PHE A 14 2.85 6.30 2.45
N GLY A 15 3.40 5.30 1.74
CA GLY A 15 4.75 4.80 1.98
C GLY A 15 5.80 5.90 1.87
N TYR A 16 5.63 6.78 0.90
CA TYR A 16 6.53 7.91 0.66
C TYR A 16 6.28 9.09 1.61
N ALA A 17 5.03 9.44 1.89
CA ALA A 17 4.68 10.71 2.53
C ALA A 17 4.28 10.61 4.02
N ALA A 18 3.79 9.45 4.49
CA ALA A 18 3.27 9.33 5.85
C ALA A 18 4.37 8.91 6.85
N PRO A 19 4.36 9.47 8.08
CA PRO A 19 5.42 9.21 9.05
C PRO A 19 5.31 7.83 9.70
N GLY A 20 6.44 7.14 9.83
CA GLY A 20 6.59 5.94 10.66
C GLY A 20 5.64 4.80 10.29
N GLY A 21 4.88 4.30 11.27
CA GLY A 21 3.94 3.19 11.09
C GLY A 21 2.69 3.56 10.28
N TRP A 22 2.35 4.85 10.20
CA TRP A 22 1.16 5.33 9.46
C TRP A 22 1.27 5.09 7.95
N ALA A 23 2.47 4.85 7.43
CA ALA A 23 2.72 4.45 6.04
C ALA A 23 1.88 3.24 5.59
N PHE A 24 1.53 2.32 6.51
CA PHE A 24 0.78 1.11 6.18
C PHE A 24 -0.75 1.25 6.32
N LEU A 25 -1.25 2.44 6.68
CA LEU A 25 -2.69 2.70 6.80
C LEU A 25 -3.50 2.30 5.54
N PRO A 26 -3.01 2.50 4.30
CA PRO A 26 -3.78 2.12 3.11
C PRO A 26 -4.07 0.62 3.00
N VAL A 27 -3.31 -0.24 3.67
CA VAL A 27 -3.55 -1.71 3.67
C VAL A 27 -4.90 -2.05 4.30
N VAL A 28 -5.42 -1.18 5.18
CA VAL A 28 -6.76 -1.33 5.76
C VAL A 28 -7.85 -1.23 4.69
N ILE A 29 -7.63 -0.48 3.61
CA ILE A 29 -8.63 -0.25 2.56
C ILE A 29 -9.05 -1.56 1.87
N PRO A 30 -8.15 -2.37 1.27
CA PRO A 30 -8.54 -3.63 0.66
C PRO A 30 -9.13 -4.62 1.68
N ILE A 31 -8.72 -4.57 2.95
CA ILE A 31 -9.31 -5.40 4.02
C ILE A 31 -10.78 -5.01 4.22
N VAL A 32 -11.06 -3.73 4.42
CA VAL A 32 -12.43 -3.24 4.64
C VAL A 32 -13.31 -3.48 3.41
N VAL A 33 -12.79 -3.23 2.21
CA VAL A 33 -13.51 -3.49 0.95
C VAL A 33 -13.82 -4.98 0.81
N GLY A 34 -12.83 -5.85 1.01
CA GLY A 34 -13.02 -7.29 0.92
C GLY A 34 -14.01 -7.83 1.96
N LEU A 35 -13.90 -7.37 3.21
CA LEU A 35 -14.86 -7.71 4.27
C LEU A 35 -16.27 -7.24 3.93
N TYR A 36 -16.42 -6.00 3.47
CA TYR A 36 -17.70 -5.47 3.05
C TYR A 36 -18.30 -6.32 1.92
N THR A 37 -17.54 -6.62 0.88
CA THR A 37 -18.01 -7.47 -0.23
C THR A 37 -18.41 -8.86 0.25
N MET A 38 -17.64 -9.50 1.14
CA MET A 38 -18.00 -10.82 1.68
C MET A 38 -19.30 -10.80 2.50
N LEU A 39 -19.56 -9.69 3.21
CA LEU A 39 -20.78 -9.52 3.99
C LEU A 39 -22.01 -9.21 3.13
N THR A 40 -21.84 -8.56 1.98
CA THR A 40 -22.96 -8.14 1.11
C THR A 40 -23.27 -9.11 -0.01
N GLU A 41 -22.26 -9.71 -0.62
CA GLU A 41 -22.37 -10.59 -1.79
C GLU A 41 -22.18 -12.07 -1.43
N GLY A 42 -21.77 -12.36 -0.19
CA GLY A 42 -21.49 -13.70 0.30
C GLY A 42 -20.01 -14.10 0.24
N LEU A 43 -19.70 -15.24 0.85
CA LEU A 43 -18.36 -15.79 0.91
C LEU A 43 -18.03 -16.58 -0.36
N ASP A 44 -17.25 -15.96 -1.25
CA ASP A 44 -16.73 -16.55 -2.49
C ASP A 44 -15.20 -16.60 -2.47
N ALA A 45 -14.61 -17.72 -2.91
CA ALA A 45 -13.16 -17.92 -2.93
C ALA A 45 -12.42 -16.87 -3.79
N THR A 46 -13.05 -16.42 -4.87
CA THR A 46 -12.58 -15.34 -5.73
C THR A 46 -12.49 -14.03 -4.97
N VAL A 47 -13.51 -13.68 -4.17
CA VAL A 47 -13.50 -12.46 -3.35
C VAL A 47 -12.35 -12.51 -2.33
N VAL A 48 -12.15 -13.66 -1.69
CA VAL A 48 -11.03 -13.87 -0.75
C VAL A 48 -9.68 -13.68 -1.47
N LEU A 49 -9.48 -14.31 -2.62
CA LEU A 49 -8.23 -14.21 -3.39
C LEU A 49 -7.96 -12.78 -3.88
N LEU A 50 -8.97 -12.08 -4.38
CA LEU A 50 -8.85 -10.69 -4.81
C LEU A 50 -8.56 -9.75 -3.64
N THR A 51 -9.15 -10.01 -2.47
CA THR A 51 -8.87 -9.27 -1.23
C THR A 51 -7.41 -9.44 -0.82
N LEU A 52 -6.92 -10.69 -0.77
CA LEU A 52 -5.52 -10.99 -0.46
C LEU A 52 -4.57 -10.33 -1.46
N LEU A 53 -4.90 -10.40 -2.75
CA LEU A 53 -4.11 -9.73 -3.79
C LEU A 53 -4.09 -8.21 -3.58
N GLY A 54 -5.22 -7.60 -3.24
CA GLY A 54 -5.32 -6.16 -2.96
C GLY A 54 -4.44 -5.75 -1.77
N ILE A 55 -4.42 -6.55 -0.71
CA ILE A 55 -3.56 -6.36 0.46
C ILE A 55 -2.08 -6.40 0.05
N VAL A 56 -1.68 -7.44 -0.69
CA VAL A 56 -0.28 -7.60 -1.15
C VAL A 56 0.15 -6.45 -2.05
N VAL A 57 -0.69 -6.06 -3.02
CA VAL A 57 -0.41 -4.95 -3.94
C VAL A 57 -0.27 -3.62 -3.19
N THR A 58 -1.14 -3.37 -2.20
CA THR A 58 -1.05 -2.16 -1.37
C THR A 58 0.23 -2.14 -0.55
N ALA A 59 0.54 -3.26 0.12
CA ALA A 59 1.74 -3.39 0.93
C ALA A 59 3.02 -3.23 0.08
N ALA A 60 3.05 -3.81 -1.12
CA ALA A 60 4.15 -3.63 -2.07
C ALA A 60 4.32 -2.16 -2.48
N GLY A 61 3.20 -1.46 -2.76
CA GLY A 61 3.21 -0.02 -3.00
C GLY A 61 3.82 0.75 -1.83
N THR A 62 3.35 0.50 -0.61
CA THR A 62 3.87 1.13 0.62
C THR A 62 5.37 0.91 0.81
N ILE A 63 5.84 -0.32 0.63
CA ILE A 63 7.27 -0.64 0.75
C ILE A 63 8.08 0.10 -0.32
N ALA A 64 7.59 0.16 -1.56
CA ALA A 64 8.25 0.89 -2.63
C ALA A 64 8.32 2.41 -2.36
N GLY A 65 7.24 3.01 -1.84
CA GLY A 65 7.22 4.42 -1.46
C GLY A 65 8.23 4.73 -0.34
N LYS A 66 8.29 3.88 0.68
CA LYS A 66 9.30 4.00 1.76
C LYS A 66 10.72 3.86 1.22
N ALA A 67 10.95 2.87 0.36
CA ALA A 67 12.27 2.64 -0.23
C ALA A 67 12.75 3.83 -1.07
N LEU A 68 11.83 4.53 -1.76
CA LEU A 68 12.14 5.75 -2.47
C LEU A 68 12.55 6.87 -1.50
N LEU A 69 11.78 7.11 -0.44
CA LEU A 69 12.11 8.13 0.57
C LEU A 69 13.50 7.88 1.16
N TYR A 70 13.80 6.66 1.60
CA TYR A 70 15.11 6.30 2.14
C TYR A 70 16.27 6.57 1.18
N ARG A 71 16.06 6.35 -0.12
CA ARG A 71 17.09 6.66 -1.13
C ARG A 71 17.31 8.16 -1.28
N LEU A 72 16.24 8.95 -1.30
CA LEU A 72 16.36 10.41 -1.40
C LEU A 72 17.07 11.02 -0.18
N GLU A 73 16.72 10.55 1.03
CA GLU A 73 17.40 10.97 2.26
C GLU A 73 18.90 10.58 2.26
N SER A 74 19.24 9.42 1.69
CA SER A 74 20.62 8.95 1.57
C SER A 74 21.43 9.80 0.58
N ASP A 75 20.85 10.15 -0.56
CA ASP A 75 21.50 10.98 -1.59
C ASP A 75 21.72 12.41 -1.09
N GLU A 76 20.76 12.98 -0.33
CA GLU A 76 20.89 14.31 0.27
C GLU A 76 22.01 14.36 1.33
N ALA A 77 22.14 13.32 2.14
CA ALA A 77 23.22 13.18 3.11
C ALA A 77 24.61 13.04 2.45
N ALA A 78 24.69 12.36 1.30
CA ALA A 78 25.94 12.20 0.56
C ALA A 78 26.37 13.50 -0.16
N GLY A 79 25.41 14.29 -0.67
CA GLY A 79 25.69 15.56 -1.36
C GLY A 79 26.03 16.74 -0.44
N SER A 80 25.77 16.62 0.86
CA SER A 80 26.04 17.65 1.88
C SER A 80 27.35 17.44 2.67
N ALA A 81 28.12 16.39 2.34
CA ALA A 81 29.46 16.19 2.89
C ALA A 81 30.47 17.18 2.26
N PRO A 82 31.27 17.91 3.07
CA PRO A 82 32.19 18.94 2.60
C PRO A 82 33.39 18.43 1.81
#